data_AF-A0A496A695-F1
#
_entry.id   AF-A0A496A695-F1
#
_cell.length_a   1.000
_cell.length_b   1.000
_cell.length_c   1.000
_cell.angle_alpha   90.00
_cell.angle_beta   90.00
_cell.angle_gamma   90.00
#
_symmetry.space_group_name_H-M   'P 1'
#
loop_
_entity.id
_entity.type
_entity.pdbx_description
1 polymer ?
#
loop_
_entity_poly.entity_id
_entity_poly.type
_entity_poly.pdbx_seq_one_letter_code
_entity_poly.pdbx_strand_id
1 'polypeptide(L)'
;MLVSARVQRSAVSLVILLLVWVVFVVFMPSTLASIAGRSTSSGPTYDFSERSWKLHEELSSDYYANYPEGPEGSTKRIEIDGAYVTKDAEQQEQLHEERLNRRIAEVYRARTITRLSPVTIVQNLIESFAGTGFERHLQFLENVQTYAREFRTFIVDTDNADPESLHIFGVRTGMSQEPVSPEAVPKFEDTLNLSKDFNTAATELLLLTLFVLVLLSGAYLAFVRVEV
;
A
#
# COMPACT_ATOMS: atom_id res chain seq x y z
N MET A 1 28.46 11.60 26.03
CA MET A 1 29.70 12.25 25.57
C MET A 1 29.51 13.76 25.35
N LEU A 2 28.74 14.20 24.34
CA LEU A 2 28.50 15.63 24.01
C LEU A 2 28.05 16.52 25.20
N VAL A 3 27.12 16.02 25.99
CA VAL A 3 26.57 16.71 27.17
C VAL A 3 27.55 16.65 28.36
N SER A 4 28.31 15.56 28.48
CA SER A 4 29.23 15.33 29.60
C SER A 4 30.46 16.21 29.55
N ALA A 5 30.86 16.58 28.34
CA ALA A 5 31.95 17.52 28.14
C ALA A 5 31.51 18.95 28.54
N ARG A 6 30.25 19.34 28.29
CA ARG A 6 29.75 20.71 28.55
C ARG A 6 29.32 20.98 30.00
N VAL A 7 29.28 19.98 30.86
CA VAL A 7 28.68 20.08 32.19
C VAL A 7 29.64 19.57 33.27
N GLN A 8 30.11 20.47 34.15
CA GLN A 8 31.08 20.18 35.23
C GLN A 8 30.61 19.14 36.25
N ARG A 9 29.34 18.74 36.25
CA ARG A 9 28.77 17.72 37.15
C ARG A 9 28.22 16.52 36.37
N SER A 10 28.85 15.36 36.55
CA SER A 10 28.49 14.07 35.94
C SER A 10 26.99 13.75 36.00
N ALA A 11 26.34 14.00 37.15
CA ALA A 11 24.91 13.75 37.33
C ALA A 11 24.01 14.58 36.39
N VAL A 12 24.36 15.85 36.13
CA VAL A 12 23.57 16.73 35.26
C VAL A 12 23.74 16.35 33.79
N SER A 13 24.93 15.87 33.41
CA SER A 13 25.12 15.30 32.08
C SER A 13 24.31 14.02 31.88
N LEU A 14 24.26 13.15 32.88
CA LEU A 14 23.50 11.91 32.79
C LEU A 14 22.01 12.20 32.62
N VAL A 15 21.49 13.16 33.39
CA VAL A 15 20.08 13.60 33.29
C VAL A 15 19.77 14.18 31.90
N ILE A 16 20.59 15.10 31.38
CA ILE A 16 20.33 15.71 30.05
C ILE A 16 20.46 14.67 28.93
N LEU A 17 21.42 13.75 29.00
CA LEU A 17 21.60 12.73 27.97
C LEU A 17 20.46 11.70 28.00
N LEU A 18 19.95 11.37 29.19
CA LEU A 18 18.75 10.57 29.37
C LEU A 18 17.50 11.31 28.85
N LEU A 19 17.41 12.63 29.07
CA LEU A 19 16.31 13.46 28.55
C LEU A 19 16.33 13.55 27.02
N VAL A 20 17.49 13.77 26.40
CA VAL A 20 17.66 13.76 24.95
C VAL A 20 17.33 12.38 24.39
N TRP A 21 17.79 11.31 25.04
CA TRP A 21 17.46 9.94 24.65
C TRP A 21 15.94 9.69 24.72
N VAL A 22 15.29 10.04 25.82
CA VAL A 22 13.82 9.90 25.97
C VAL A 22 13.09 10.71 24.89
N VAL A 23 13.51 11.94 24.60
CA VAL A 23 12.89 12.78 23.58
C VAL A 23 13.06 12.17 22.18
N PHE A 24 14.27 11.74 21.80
CA PHE A 24 14.55 11.22 20.45
C PHE A 24 14.08 9.78 20.22
N VAL A 25 14.08 8.95 21.26
CA VAL A 25 13.79 7.50 21.15
C VAL A 25 12.34 7.20 21.50
N VAL A 26 11.76 7.88 22.49
CA VAL A 26 10.40 7.58 22.97
C VAL A 26 9.38 8.57 22.41
N PHE A 27 9.66 9.88 22.48
CA PHE A 27 8.70 10.89 22.04
C PHE A 27 8.72 11.12 20.53
N MET A 28 9.88 11.09 19.89
CA MET A 28 9.99 11.38 18.45
C MET A 28 9.16 10.40 17.57
N PRO A 29 9.24 9.06 17.73
CA PRO A 29 8.43 8.16 16.89
C PRO A 29 6.92 8.29 17.16
N SER A 30 6.50 8.50 18.41
CA SER A 30 5.08 8.61 18.79
C SER A 30 4.44 9.95 18.41
N THR A 31 5.18 11.06 18.53
CA THR A 31 4.72 12.40 18.15
C THR A 31 4.78 12.63 16.65
N LEU A 32 5.83 12.17 15.95
CA LEU A 32 5.92 12.30 14.50
C LEU A 32 4.89 11.42 13.77
N ALA A 33 4.64 10.20 14.25
CA ALA A 33 3.60 9.34 13.68
C ALA A 33 2.20 9.95 13.86
N SER A 34 1.91 10.54 15.02
CA SER A 34 0.61 11.19 15.27
C SER A 34 0.43 12.51 14.51
N ILE A 35 1.48 13.31 14.33
CA ILE A 35 1.44 14.53 13.49
C ILE A 35 1.29 14.16 12.01
N ALA A 36 2.03 13.15 11.54
CA ALA A 36 1.90 12.64 10.17
C ALA A 36 0.48 12.11 9.91
N GLY A 37 -0.08 11.31 10.84
CA GLY A 37 -1.43 10.77 10.74
C GLY A 37 -2.55 11.82 10.85
N ARG A 38 -2.32 12.95 11.55
CA ARG A 38 -3.29 14.06 11.64
C ARG A 38 -3.26 15.00 10.43
N SER A 39 -2.11 15.13 9.75
CA SER A 39 -2.01 15.93 8.52
C SER A 39 -2.54 15.17 7.30
N THR A 40 -2.60 13.85 7.35
CA THR A 40 -3.19 13.01 6.32
C THR A 40 -4.52 12.47 6.82
N SER A 41 -5.47 13.34 7.18
CA SER A 41 -6.84 12.88 7.33
C SER A 41 -7.26 12.33 5.96
N SER A 42 -7.08 11.02 5.79
CA SER A 42 -7.76 10.23 4.79
C SER A 42 -9.19 10.74 4.81
N GLY A 43 -9.67 11.29 3.68
CA GLY A 43 -11.06 11.73 3.56
C GLY A 43 -11.95 10.69 4.23
N PRO A 44 -12.91 11.12 5.08
CA PRO A 44 -13.59 10.22 5.99
C PRO A 44 -14.09 9.01 5.21
N THR A 45 -13.99 7.80 5.76
CA THR A 45 -14.42 6.55 5.11
C THR A 45 -15.84 6.66 4.51
N TYR A 46 -16.64 7.57 5.07
CA TYR A 46 -17.92 8.05 4.56
C TYR A 46 -17.89 8.56 3.10
N ASP A 47 -16.88 9.32 2.69
CA ASP A 47 -16.73 9.87 1.33
C ASP A 47 -16.58 8.78 0.28
N PHE A 48 -15.83 7.71 0.59
CA PHE A 48 -15.72 6.57 -0.33
C PHE A 48 -17.04 5.83 -0.49
N SER A 49 -17.71 5.50 0.61
CA SER A 49 -18.99 4.80 0.53
C SER A 49 -20.03 5.64 -0.19
N GLU A 50 -20.10 6.95 0.10
CA GLU A 50 -21.04 7.85 -0.55
C GLU A 50 -20.75 8.00 -2.05
N ARG A 51 -19.48 8.12 -2.45
CA ARG A 51 -19.08 8.19 -3.85
C ARG A 51 -19.36 6.87 -4.60
N SER A 52 -19.07 5.72 -3.98
CA SER A 52 -19.39 4.40 -4.54
C SER A 52 -20.90 4.22 -4.70
N TRP A 53 -21.68 4.59 -3.68
CA TRP A 53 -23.15 4.57 -3.75
C TRP A 53 -23.69 5.48 -4.85
N LYS A 54 -23.19 6.71 -5.00
CA LYS A 54 -23.62 7.64 -6.06
C LYS A 54 -23.32 7.11 -7.46
N LEU A 55 -22.12 6.56 -7.69
CA LEU A 55 -21.79 5.97 -9.00
C LEU A 55 -22.70 4.78 -9.30
N HIS A 56 -22.92 3.91 -8.32
CA HIS A 56 -23.82 2.77 -8.48
C HIS A 56 -25.27 3.20 -8.72
N GLU A 57 -25.76 4.22 -8.00
CA GLU A 57 -27.11 4.78 -8.17
C GLU A 57 -27.29 5.44 -9.54
N GLU A 58 -26.32 6.24 -9.99
CA GLU A 58 -26.34 6.86 -11.31
C GLU A 58 -26.34 5.80 -12.42
N LEU A 59 -25.46 4.80 -12.33
CA LEU A 59 -25.34 3.75 -13.32
C LEU A 59 -26.57 2.82 -13.33
N SER A 60 -27.08 2.44 -12.16
CA SER A 60 -28.30 1.62 -12.07
C SER A 60 -29.53 2.37 -12.55
N SER A 61 -29.65 3.66 -12.26
CA SER A 61 -30.72 4.51 -12.77
C SER A 61 -30.72 4.57 -14.30
N ASP A 62 -29.55 4.79 -14.92
CA ASP A 62 -29.38 4.77 -16.37
C ASP A 62 -29.74 3.40 -16.98
N TYR A 63 -29.32 2.32 -16.33
CA TYR A 63 -29.65 0.95 -16.73
C TYR A 63 -31.16 0.67 -16.68
N TYR A 64 -31.84 1.01 -15.58
CA TYR A 64 -33.28 0.79 -15.44
C TYR A 64 -34.11 1.72 -16.33
N ALA A 65 -33.63 2.94 -16.62
CA ALA A 65 -34.28 3.85 -17.56
C ALA A 65 -34.23 3.32 -19.00
N ASN A 66 -33.16 2.62 -19.37
CA ASN A 66 -32.95 2.02 -20.70
C ASN A 66 -33.22 0.50 -20.71
N TYR A 67 -33.93 -0.01 -19.69
CA TYR A 67 -34.11 -1.44 -19.52
C TYR A 67 -34.83 -2.05 -20.73
N PRO A 68 -34.24 -3.06 -21.39
CA PRO A 68 -34.83 -3.61 -22.60
C PRO A 68 -36.12 -4.39 -22.28
N GLU A 69 -37.23 -3.95 -22.87
CA GLU A 69 -38.47 -4.73 -22.91
C GLU A 69 -38.28 -5.96 -23.81
N GLY A 70 -38.50 -7.16 -23.28
CA GLY A 70 -38.36 -8.40 -24.05
C GLY A 70 -38.20 -9.64 -23.18
N PRO A 71 -38.20 -10.83 -23.80
CA PRO A 71 -37.98 -12.08 -23.10
C PRO A 71 -36.59 -12.09 -22.45
N GLU A 72 -36.55 -12.67 -21.25
CA GLU A 72 -35.32 -12.91 -20.51
C GLU A 72 -34.36 -13.78 -21.34
N GLY A 73 -33.08 -13.41 -21.40
CA GLY A 73 -32.07 -14.11 -22.20
C GLY A 73 -32.01 -13.75 -23.69
N SER A 74 -32.75 -12.73 -24.16
CA SER A 74 -32.53 -12.20 -25.52
C SER A 74 -31.14 -11.56 -25.67
N THR A 75 -30.51 -11.69 -26.84
CA THR A 75 -29.15 -11.17 -27.11
C THR A 75 -29.01 -9.69 -26.77
N LYS A 76 -29.98 -8.86 -27.19
CA LYS A 76 -30.00 -7.43 -26.86
C LYS A 76 -30.01 -7.14 -25.36
N ARG A 77 -30.69 -7.98 -24.57
CA ARG A 77 -30.72 -7.85 -23.11
C ARG A 77 -29.40 -8.25 -22.49
N ILE A 78 -28.82 -9.36 -22.94
CA ILE A 78 -27.49 -9.83 -22.51
C ILE A 78 -26.43 -8.74 -22.79
N GLU A 79 -26.46 -8.10 -23.96
CA GLU A 79 -25.54 -7.00 -24.31
C GLU A 79 -25.64 -5.81 -23.34
N ILE A 80 -26.86 -5.38 -23.01
CA ILE A 80 -27.10 -4.27 -22.09
C ILE A 80 -26.66 -4.64 -20.66
N ASP A 81 -26.97 -5.87 -20.23
CA ASP A 81 -26.56 -6.40 -18.93
C ASP A 81 -25.02 -6.46 -18.83
N GLY A 82 -24.34 -6.92 -19.88
CA GLY A 82 -22.88 -7.00 -19.93
C GLY A 82 -22.22 -5.62 -19.93
N ALA A 83 -22.79 -4.66 -20.67
CA ALA A 83 -22.33 -3.28 -20.66
C ALA A 83 -22.47 -2.65 -19.26
N TYR A 84 -23.59 -2.91 -18.57
CA TYR A 84 -23.81 -2.47 -17.20
C TYR A 84 -22.77 -3.06 -16.24
N VAL A 85 -22.60 -4.39 -16.24
CA VAL A 85 -21.65 -5.09 -15.35
C VAL A 85 -20.21 -4.63 -15.61
N THR A 86 -19.82 -4.49 -16.87
CA THR A 86 -18.47 -4.03 -17.23
C THR A 86 -18.23 -2.60 -16.74
N LYS A 87 -19.18 -1.70 -16.98
CA LYS A 87 -19.08 -0.30 -16.57
C LYS A 87 -19.08 -0.14 -15.06
N ASP A 88 -19.90 -0.91 -14.33
CA ASP A 88 -19.89 -0.92 -12.85
C ASP A 88 -18.55 -1.41 -12.32
N ALA A 89 -18.04 -2.53 -12.85
CA ALA A 89 -16.74 -3.09 -12.46
C ALA A 89 -15.60 -2.09 -12.69
N GLU A 90 -15.54 -1.43 -13.85
CA GLU A 90 -14.54 -0.41 -14.17
C GLU A 90 -14.60 0.80 -13.21
N GLN A 91 -15.81 1.29 -12.92
CA GLN A 91 -15.99 2.42 -12.00
C GLN A 91 -15.55 2.07 -10.58
N GLN A 92 -15.92 0.88 -10.09
CA GLN A 92 -15.52 0.43 -8.76
C GLN A 92 -14.01 0.17 -8.70
N GLU A 93 -13.42 -0.47 -9.72
CA GLU A 93 -11.98 -0.72 -9.82
C GLU A 93 -11.20 0.60 -9.69
N GLN A 94 -11.57 1.63 -10.45
CA GLN A 94 -10.94 2.96 -10.38
C GLN A 94 -11.06 3.60 -8.99
N LEU A 95 -12.23 3.54 -8.35
CA LEU A 95 -12.42 4.09 -7.01
C LEU A 95 -11.57 3.35 -5.97
N HIS A 96 -11.51 2.02 -6.05
CA HIS A 96 -10.72 1.19 -5.14
C HIS A 96 -9.22 1.43 -5.33
N GLU A 97 -8.74 1.55 -6.57
CA GLU A 97 -7.36 1.90 -6.89
C GLU A 97 -6.98 3.29 -6.37
N GLU A 98 -7.80 4.31 -6.60
CA GLU A 98 -7.56 5.67 -6.10
C GLU A 98 -7.40 5.67 -4.57
N ARG A 99 -8.30 4.97 -3.87
CA ARG A 99 -8.26 4.83 -2.42
C ARG A 99 -7.02 4.08 -1.94
N LEU A 100 -6.66 2.98 -2.59
CA LEU A 100 -5.49 2.19 -2.26
C LEU A 100 -4.21 3.02 -2.42
N ASN A 101 -4.06 3.68 -3.57
CA ASN A 101 -2.91 4.54 -3.88
C ASN A 101 -2.77 5.70 -2.89
N ARG A 102 -3.89 6.34 -2.51
CA ARG A 102 -3.89 7.38 -1.46
C ARG A 102 -3.37 6.82 -0.13
N ARG A 103 -3.88 5.66 0.33
CA ARG A 103 -3.44 5.05 1.59
C ARG A 103 -1.97 4.64 1.56
N ILE A 104 -1.49 4.08 0.46
CA ILE A 104 -0.08 3.75 0.27
C ILE A 104 0.78 5.02 0.38
N ALA A 105 0.39 6.10 -0.28
CA ALA A 105 1.12 7.36 -0.24
C ALA A 105 1.13 7.98 1.17
N GLU A 106 0.03 7.89 1.93
CA GLU A 106 -0.04 8.35 3.32
C GLU A 106 0.93 7.59 4.22
N VAL A 107 0.93 6.25 4.14
CA VAL A 107 1.86 5.41 4.91
C VAL A 107 3.31 5.69 4.50
N TYR A 108 3.59 5.83 3.20
CA TYR A 108 4.92 6.14 2.71
C TYR A 108 5.46 7.48 3.24
N ARG A 109 4.61 8.52 3.26
CA ARG A 109 4.97 9.83 3.85
C ARG A 109 5.25 9.70 5.35
N ALA A 110 4.39 9.01 6.10
CA ALA A 110 4.58 8.79 7.53
C ALA A 110 5.89 8.02 7.82
N ARG A 111 6.18 6.97 7.05
CA ARG A 111 7.44 6.22 7.14
C ARG A 111 8.65 7.09 6.82
N THR A 112 8.57 7.92 5.78
CA THR A 112 9.67 8.84 5.42
C THR A 112 9.99 9.82 6.55
N ILE A 113 8.98 10.36 7.24
CA ILE A 113 9.18 11.29 8.36
C ILE A 113 9.73 10.55 9.60
N THR A 114 9.16 9.38 9.91
CA THR A 114 9.53 8.60 11.10
C THR A 114 10.90 7.92 11.00
N ARG A 115 11.48 7.79 9.80
CA ARG A 115 12.88 7.37 9.56
C ARG A 115 13.93 8.27 10.22
N LEU A 116 13.57 9.46 10.70
CA LEU A 116 14.45 10.29 11.53
C LEU A 116 14.73 9.67 12.92
N SER A 117 13.89 8.71 13.35
CA SER A 117 14.11 7.98 14.59
C SER A 117 14.93 6.71 14.34
N PRO A 118 16.03 6.50 15.08
CA PRO A 118 16.85 5.28 14.98
C PRO A 118 16.08 3.99 15.27
N VAL A 119 15.06 4.07 16.13
CA VAL A 119 14.20 2.92 16.46
C VAL A 119 13.44 2.46 15.22
N THR A 120 12.87 3.39 14.46
CA THR A 120 12.15 3.09 13.21
C THR A 120 13.07 2.47 12.17
N ILE A 121 14.31 2.96 12.04
CA ILE A 121 15.31 2.39 11.10
C ILE A 121 15.60 0.93 11.46
N VAL A 122 15.86 0.64 12.74
CA VAL A 122 16.11 -0.73 13.22
C VAL A 122 14.88 -1.62 13.03
N GLN A 123 13.68 -1.12 13.32
CA GLN A 123 12.44 -1.85 13.11
C GLN A 123 12.25 -2.20 11.62
N ASN A 124 12.43 -1.23 10.72
CA ASN A 124 12.31 -1.46 9.28
C ASN A 124 13.33 -2.50 8.77
N LEU A 125 14.56 -2.49 9.31
CA LEU A 125 15.58 -3.51 9.01
C LEU A 125 15.13 -4.90 9.42
N ILE A 126 14.59 -5.06 10.63
CA ILE A 126 14.08 -6.34 11.13
C ILE A 126 12.88 -6.80 10.29
N GLU A 127 11.95 -5.90 9.96
CA GLU A 127 10.81 -6.18 9.08
C GLU A 127 11.29 -6.72 7.72
N SER A 128 12.27 -6.06 7.11
CA SER A 128 12.86 -6.46 5.83
C SER A 128 13.53 -7.84 5.91
N PHE A 129 14.34 -8.12 6.94
CA PHE A 129 14.96 -9.43 7.10
C PHE A 129 13.96 -10.55 7.38
N ALA A 130 12.88 -10.25 8.10
CA ALA A 130 11.80 -11.19 8.35
C ALA A 130 10.89 -11.41 7.14
N GLY A 131 11.05 -10.62 6.06
CA GLY A 131 10.15 -10.65 4.91
C GLY A 131 8.73 -10.19 5.27
N THR A 132 8.62 -9.21 6.17
CA THR A 132 7.36 -8.68 6.70
C THR A 132 7.30 -7.14 6.60
N GLY A 133 6.26 -6.53 7.17
CA GLY A 133 6.12 -5.08 7.20
C GLY A 133 5.52 -4.50 5.93
N PHE A 134 5.67 -3.19 5.77
CA PHE A 134 5.00 -2.45 4.70
C PHE A 134 5.51 -2.80 3.30
N GLU A 135 6.83 -2.95 3.13
CA GLU A 135 7.39 -3.31 1.82
C GLU A 135 6.92 -4.69 1.35
N ARG A 136 6.83 -5.65 2.26
CA ARG A 136 6.22 -6.96 1.98
C ARG A 136 4.77 -6.83 1.54
N HIS A 137 4.01 -5.96 2.20
CA HIS A 137 2.63 -5.70 1.83
C HIS A 137 2.52 -5.08 0.43
N LEU A 138 3.41 -4.16 0.05
CA LEU A 138 3.45 -3.62 -1.31
C LEU A 138 3.77 -4.71 -2.35
N GLN A 139 4.72 -5.61 -2.08
CA GLN A 139 5.00 -6.75 -2.96
C GLN A 139 3.80 -7.68 -3.10
N PHE A 140 3.10 -7.96 -2.00
CA PHE A 140 1.85 -8.74 -2.04
C PHE A 140 0.82 -8.09 -2.96
N LEU A 141 0.62 -6.77 -2.84
CA LEU A 141 -0.32 -6.04 -3.70
C LEU A 141 0.10 -6.08 -5.17
N GLU A 142 1.39 -5.94 -5.47
CA GLU A 142 1.95 -6.09 -6.82
C GLU A 142 1.68 -7.49 -7.40
N ASN A 143 1.85 -8.55 -6.59
CA ASN A 143 1.55 -9.92 -6.97
C ASN A 143 0.05 -10.13 -7.22
N VAL A 144 -0.81 -9.60 -6.33
CA VAL A 144 -2.27 -9.67 -6.49
C VAL A 144 -2.73 -8.96 -7.76
N GLN A 145 -2.21 -7.77 -8.06
CA GLN A 145 -2.54 -7.03 -9.29
C GLN A 145 -2.06 -7.77 -10.55
N THR A 146 -0.89 -8.40 -10.49
CA THR A 146 -0.37 -9.21 -11.59
C THR A 146 -1.26 -10.42 -11.83
N TYR A 147 -1.58 -11.17 -10.78
CA TYR A 147 -2.49 -12.30 -10.86
C TYR A 147 -3.90 -11.90 -11.33
N ALA A 148 -4.44 -10.78 -10.87
CA ALA A 148 -5.74 -10.29 -11.32
C ALA A 148 -5.78 -10.02 -12.83
N ARG A 149 -4.70 -9.44 -13.38
CA ARG A 149 -4.55 -9.26 -14.84
C ARG A 149 -4.43 -10.58 -15.57
N GLU A 150 -3.58 -11.48 -15.11
CA GLU A 150 -3.41 -12.82 -15.69
C GLU A 150 -4.72 -13.60 -15.70
N PHE A 151 -5.46 -13.56 -14.59
CA PHE A 151 -6.76 -14.21 -14.46
C PHE A 151 -7.81 -13.59 -15.38
N ARG A 152 -7.84 -12.26 -15.53
CA ARG A 152 -8.72 -11.57 -16.48
C ARG A 152 -8.40 -11.97 -17.93
N THR A 153 -7.12 -12.00 -18.29
CA THR A 153 -6.66 -12.48 -19.60
C THR A 153 -7.07 -13.92 -19.83
N PHE A 154 -6.88 -14.81 -18.84
CA PHE A 154 -7.32 -16.19 -18.92
C PHE A 154 -8.82 -16.32 -19.19
N ILE A 155 -9.67 -15.55 -18.49
CA ILE A 155 -11.13 -15.55 -18.72
C ILE A 155 -11.45 -15.13 -20.15
N VAL A 156 -10.84 -14.03 -20.62
CA VAL A 156 -11.07 -13.49 -21.97
C VAL A 156 -10.62 -14.48 -23.05
N ASP A 157 -9.42 -15.03 -22.92
CA ASP A 157 -8.85 -15.96 -23.90
C ASP A 157 -9.61 -17.29 -23.93
N THR A 158 -10.04 -17.78 -22.77
CA THR A 158 -10.84 -19.01 -22.68
C THR A 158 -12.21 -18.82 -23.33
N ASP A 159 -12.86 -17.69 -23.08
CA ASP A 159 -14.17 -17.39 -23.70
C ASP A 159 -14.04 -17.20 -25.21
N ASN A 160 -13.01 -16.47 -25.67
CA ASN A 160 -12.73 -16.24 -27.09
C ASN A 160 -12.42 -17.51 -27.88
N ALA A 161 -12.03 -18.61 -27.21
CA ALA A 161 -11.79 -19.89 -27.85
C ALA A 161 -13.08 -20.63 -28.23
N ASP A 162 -14.22 -20.28 -27.63
CA ASP A 162 -15.53 -20.84 -27.92
C ASP A 162 -16.24 -20.02 -29.01
N PRO A 163 -16.36 -20.54 -30.25
CA PRO A 163 -17.01 -19.81 -31.35
C PRO A 163 -18.53 -19.64 -31.18
N GLU A 164 -19.16 -20.39 -30.26
CA GLU A 164 -20.59 -20.30 -29.96
C GLU A 164 -20.89 -19.32 -28.82
N SER A 165 -19.87 -18.79 -28.15
CA SER A 165 -20.01 -17.74 -27.13
C SER A 165 -20.42 -16.41 -27.75
N LEU A 166 -21.14 -15.58 -26.99
CA LEU A 166 -21.45 -14.21 -27.37
C LEU A 166 -20.32 -13.22 -26.99
N HIS A 167 -19.32 -13.69 -26.22
CA HIS A 167 -18.21 -12.88 -25.71
C HIS A 167 -18.64 -11.66 -24.90
N ILE A 168 -19.77 -11.77 -24.18
CA ILE A 168 -20.30 -10.72 -23.32
C ILE A 168 -19.91 -11.06 -21.87
N PHE A 169 -18.82 -10.45 -21.42
CA PHE A 169 -18.23 -10.68 -20.11
C PHE A 169 -19.12 -10.20 -18.97
N GLY A 170 -19.08 -10.92 -17.85
CA GLY A 170 -19.82 -10.56 -16.62
C GLY A 170 -21.27 -11.04 -16.59
N VAL A 171 -21.81 -11.53 -17.70
CA VAL A 171 -23.14 -12.14 -17.79
C VAL A 171 -23.00 -13.61 -18.15
N ARG A 172 -23.40 -14.51 -17.26
CA ARG A 172 -23.20 -15.95 -17.45
C ARG A 172 -23.71 -16.46 -18.79
N THR A 173 -24.89 -16.05 -19.23
CA THR A 173 -25.49 -16.48 -20.51
C THR A 173 -24.84 -15.86 -21.75
N GLY A 174 -24.03 -14.82 -21.56
CA GLY A 174 -23.26 -14.16 -22.62
C GLY A 174 -21.84 -14.69 -22.77
N MET A 175 -21.42 -15.58 -21.87
CA MET A 175 -20.11 -16.22 -21.87
C MET A 175 -20.21 -17.69 -22.29
N SER A 176 -19.07 -18.29 -22.60
CA SER A 176 -18.95 -19.72 -22.90
C SER A 176 -19.53 -20.56 -21.77
N GLN A 177 -20.26 -21.61 -22.15
CA GLN A 177 -20.78 -22.62 -21.21
C GLN A 177 -19.90 -23.86 -21.15
N GLU A 178 -18.77 -23.88 -21.87
CA GLU A 178 -17.87 -25.02 -21.87
C GLU A 178 -17.24 -25.22 -20.48
N PRO A 179 -17.08 -26.49 -20.05
CA PRO A 179 -16.44 -26.77 -18.78
C PRO A 179 -14.95 -26.43 -18.83
N VAL A 180 -14.49 -25.62 -17.88
CA VAL A 180 -13.06 -25.29 -17.71
C VAL A 180 -12.42 -26.29 -16.75
N SER A 181 -11.28 -26.87 -17.15
CA SER A 181 -10.48 -27.72 -16.26
C SER A 181 -9.94 -26.92 -15.07
N PRO A 182 -10.09 -27.41 -13.82
CA PRO A 182 -9.55 -26.72 -12.64
C PRO A 182 -8.02 -26.56 -12.69
N GLU A 183 -7.31 -27.44 -13.38
CA GLU A 183 -5.86 -27.37 -13.53
C GLU A 183 -5.41 -26.26 -14.49
N ALA A 184 -6.26 -25.85 -15.42
CA ALA A 184 -5.97 -24.77 -16.38
C ALA A 184 -6.10 -23.38 -15.75
N VAL A 185 -6.84 -23.27 -14.64
CA VAL A 185 -7.06 -22.00 -13.95
C VAL A 185 -5.72 -21.51 -13.35
N PRO A 186 -5.28 -20.28 -13.67
CA PRO A 186 -4.09 -19.69 -13.07
C PRO A 186 -4.15 -19.75 -11.55
N LYS A 187 -3.05 -20.13 -10.90
CA LYS A 187 -2.96 -20.18 -9.44
C LYS A 187 -2.22 -18.95 -8.94
N PHE A 188 -2.75 -18.33 -7.90
CA PHE A 188 -2.07 -17.21 -7.26
C PHE A 188 -0.79 -17.69 -6.58
N GLU A 189 0.33 -17.06 -6.94
CA GLU A 189 1.63 -17.27 -6.31
C GLU A 189 2.16 -15.95 -5.73
N ASP A 190 2.45 -15.97 -4.44
CA ASP A 190 2.99 -14.81 -3.73
C ASP A 190 4.51 -14.92 -3.65
N THR A 191 5.20 -14.32 -4.62
CA THR A 191 6.65 -14.36 -4.74
C THR A 191 7.32 -13.20 -4.00
N LEU A 192 8.50 -13.45 -3.43
CA LEU A 192 9.32 -12.41 -2.79
C LEU A 192 10.32 -11.83 -3.79
N ASN A 193 10.42 -10.50 -3.82
CA ASN A 193 11.45 -9.82 -4.61
C ASN A 193 12.66 -9.50 -3.73
N LEU A 194 13.55 -10.50 -3.59
CA LEU A 194 14.74 -10.41 -2.75
C LEU A 194 15.66 -9.22 -3.11
N SER A 195 15.71 -8.83 -4.38
CA SER A 195 16.50 -7.67 -4.83
C SER A 195 15.93 -6.35 -4.29
N LYS A 196 14.60 -6.23 -4.25
CA LYS A 196 13.90 -5.07 -3.69
C LYS A 196 14.08 -5.00 -2.16
N ASP A 197 14.03 -6.16 -1.51
CA ASP A 197 14.28 -6.27 -0.06
C ASP A 197 15.71 -5.87 0.29
N PHE A 198 16.70 -6.37 -0.45
CA PHE A 198 18.11 -6.04 -0.22
C PHE A 198 18.41 -4.55 -0.40
N ASN A 199 17.88 -3.93 -1.45
CA ASN A 199 18.11 -2.50 -1.70
C ASN A 199 17.49 -1.61 -0.60
N THR A 200 16.30 -1.99 -0.13
CA THR A 200 15.67 -1.30 1.00
C THR A 200 16.51 -1.45 2.28
N ALA A 201 16.93 -2.68 2.61
CA ALA A 201 17.78 -2.94 3.77
C ALA A 201 19.12 -2.19 3.69
N ALA A 202 19.76 -2.16 2.52
CA ALA A 202 21.00 -1.41 2.30
C ALA A 202 20.84 0.09 2.56
N THR A 203 19.71 0.66 2.13
CA THR A 203 19.38 2.08 2.37
C THR A 203 19.21 2.37 3.85
N GLU A 204 18.48 1.51 4.58
CA GLU A 204 18.28 1.66 6.02
C GLU A 204 19.60 1.47 6.80
N LEU A 205 20.46 0.54 6.39
CA LEU A 205 21.80 0.36 6.97
C LEU A 205 22.70 1.58 6.75
N LEU A 206 22.66 2.19 5.55
CA LEU A 206 23.41 3.40 5.25
C LEU A 206 22.94 4.56 6.13
N LEU A 207 21.62 4.75 6.29
CA LEU A 207 21.06 5.77 7.16
C LEU A 207 21.47 5.56 8.62
N LEU A 208 21.42 4.32 9.12
CA LEU A 208 21.86 3.98 10.47
C LEU A 208 23.34 4.30 10.67
N THR A 209 24.18 3.95 9.69
CA THR A 209 25.63 4.20 9.72
C THR A 209 25.92 5.70 9.74
N LEU A 210 25.25 6.48 8.88
CA LEU A 210 25.39 7.94 8.86
C LEU A 210 24.97 8.55 10.20
N PHE A 211 23.87 8.08 10.77
CA PHE A 211 23.39 8.54 12.07
C PHE A 211 24.43 8.31 13.18
N VAL A 212 25.01 7.11 13.23
CA VAL A 212 26.10 6.78 14.17
C VAL A 212 27.33 7.67 13.93
N LEU A 213 27.75 7.86 12.69
CA LEU A 213 28.90 8.70 12.35
C LEU A 213 28.71 10.16 12.78
N VAL A 214 27.52 10.74 12.56
CA VAL A 214 27.21 12.11 12.97
C VAL A 214 27.22 12.23 14.50
N LEU A 215 26.63 11.27 15.21
CA LEU A 215 26.63 11.27 16.67
C LEU A 215 28.04 11.14 17.25
N LEU A 216 28.86 10.23 16.69
CA LEU A 216 30.25 10.05 17.10
C LEU A 216 31.10 11.29 16.81
N SER A 217 30.95 11.88 15.62
CA SER A 217 31.67 13.10 15.23
C SER A 217 31.29 14.28 16.13
N GLY A 218 29.99 14.46 16.39
CA GLY A 218 29.50 15.48 17.32
C GLY A 218 30.03 15.27 18.73
N ALA A 219 30.05 14.02 19.22
CA ALA A 219 30.62 13.65 20.51
C ALA A 219 32.11 13.99 20.59
N TYR A 220 32.88 13.66 19.55
CA TYR A 220 34.31 13.95 19.45
C TYR A 220 34.60 15.46 19.47
N LEU A 221 33.93 16.25 18.63
CA LEU A 221 34.12 17.70 18.59
C LEU A 221 33.78 18.39 19.92
N ALA A 222 32.76 17.91 20.61
CA ALA A 222 32.38 18.45 21.92
C ALA A 222 33.39 18.09 23.02
N PHE A 223 34.00 16.91 22.94
CA PHE A 223 35.05 16.48 23.85
C PHE A 223 36.32 17.32 23.67
N VAL A 224 36.78 17.49 22.42
CA VAL A 224 37.98 18.31 22.11
C VAL A 224 37.81 19.77 22.56
N ARG A 225 36.62 20.35 22.43
CA ARG A 225 36.34 21.74 22.88
C ARG A 225 36.35 21.95 24.40
N VAL A 226 36.42 20.88 25.18
CA VAL A 226 36.38 20.94 26.65
C VAL A 226 37.77 20.70 27.25
N GLU A 227 38.67 20.10 26.46
CA GLU A 227 40.08 19.94 26.81
C GLU A 227 40.96 21.14 26.40
N VAL A 228 40.43 22.08 25.59
CA VAL A 228 41.05 23.38 25.24
C VAL A 228 40.44 24.49 26.08
#